data_AF-A0A8S0H9J3-F1
#
_entry.id   AF-A0A8S0H9J3-F1
#
_cell.length_a   1.000
_cell.length_b   1.000
_cell.length_c   1.000
_cell.angle_alpha   90.00
_cell.angle_beta   90.00
_cell.angle_gamma   90.00
#
_symmetry.space_group_name_H-M   'P 1'
#
loop_
_entity.id
_entity.type
_entity.pdbx_description
1 polymer ?
#
loop_
_entity_poly.entity_id
_entity_poly.type
_entity_poly.pdbx_seq_one_letter_code
_entity_poly.pdbx_strand_id
1 'polypeptide(L)'
;MNEQKFTVGDLQRQLRNLDPEDELQFDGGVTFYRIKRRGDDLQVLEFCEPQAFLDDKFRKKNPHIQVAFVRVEAFDEGEMVQEMDVGIR
;
A
#
# COMPACT_ATOMS: atom_id res chain seq x y z
N MET A 1 1.75 -18.74 -1.44
CA MET A 1 0.79 -17.71 -1.88
C MET A 1 0.48 -17.98 -3.34
N ASN A 2 -0.78 -17.99 -3.74
CA ASN A 2 -1.12 -17.98 -5.17
C ASN A 2 -0.63 -16.64 -5.71
N GLU A 3 0.43 -16.65 -6.52
CA GLU A 3 0.93 -15.45 -7.20
C GLU A 3 -0.02 -15.12 -8.36
N GLN A 4 -1.22 -14.64 -8.04
CA GLN A 4 -2.07 -14.03 -9.06
C GLN A 4 -1.37 -12.76 -9.52
N LYS A 5 -0.74 -12.85 -10.69
CA LYS A 5 -0.12 -11.70 -11.37
C LYS A 5 -1.23 -10.75 -11.81
N PHE A 6 -1.14 -9.50 -11.36
CA PHE A 6 -1.98 -8.41 -11.85
C PHE A 6 -1.22 -7.59 -12.89
N THR A 7 -1.75 -7.47 -14.10
CA THR A 7 -1.11 -6.77 -15.21
C THR A 7 -1.71 -5.39 -15.45
N VAL A 8 -0.99 -4.52 -16.19
CA VAL A 8 -1.54 -3.24 -16.67
C VAL A 8 -2.82 -3.46 -17.50
N GLY A 9 -2.88 -4.55 -18.26
CA GLY A 9 -4.07 -4.90 -19.04
C GLY A 9 -5.28 -5.27 -18.17
N ASP A 10 -5.07 -5.86 -16.99
CA ASP A 10 -6.15 -6.14 -16.03
C ASP A 10 -6.73 -4.84 -15.49
N LEU A 11 -5.87 -3.89 -15.10
CA LEU A 11 -6.31 -2.57 -14.65
C LEU A 11 -7.11 -1.84 -15.75
N GLN A 12 -6.59 -1.81 -16.97
CA GLN A 12 -7.30 -1.20 -18.10
C GLN A 12 -8.68 -1.82 -18.35
N ARG A 13 -8.82 -3.15 -18.20
CA ARG A 13 -10.10 -3.83 -18.33
C ARG A 13 -11.10 -3.42 -17.25
N GLN A 14 -10.64 -3.25 -16.01
CA GLN A 14 -11.50 -2.80 -14.91
C GLN A 14 -11.98 -1.36 -15.09
N LEU A 15 -11.11 -0.49 -15.61
CA LEU A 15 -11.42 0.93 -15.81
C LEU A 15 -12.21 1.23 -17.08
N ARG A 16 -12.26 0.31 -18.04
CA ARG A 16 -12.76 0.54 -19.42
C ARG A 16 -14.15 1.18 -19.51
N ASN A 17 -15.04 0.89 -18.57
CA ASN A 17 -16.45 1.31 -18.62
C ASN A 17 -16.80 2.37 -17.56
N LEU A 18 -15.81 2.90 -16.83
CA LEU A 18 -16.01 3.98 -15.88
C LEU A 18 -15.96 5.33 -16.58
N ASP A 19 -16.57 6.37 -15.99
CA ASP A 19 -16.40 7.74 -16.49
C ASP A 19 -14.94 8.15 -16.26
N PRO A 20 -14.21 8.64 -17.29
CA PRO A 20 -12.83 9.09 -17.11
C PRO A 20 -12.67 10.24 -16.10
N GLU A 21 -13.73 10.98 -15.79
CA GLU A 21 -13.71 12.04 -14.78
C GLU A 21 -14.10 11.53 -13.38
N ASP A 22 -14.44 10.25 -13.21
CA ASP A 22 -14.71 9.67 -11.90
C ASP A 22 -13.43 9.66 -11.04
N GLU A 23 -13.59 10.04 -9.78
CA GLU A 23 -12.50 9.97 -8.80
C GLU A 23 -12.20 8.51 -8.44
N LEU A 24 -10.95 8.09 -8.60
CA LEU A 24 -10.45 6.81 -8.12
C LEU A 24 -9.81 6.97 -6.74
N GLN A 25 -10.46 6.40 -5.73
CA GLN A 25 -9.93 6.34 -4.37
C GLN A 25 -9.35 4.95 -4.07
N PHE A 26 -8.26 4.91 -3.31
CA PHE A 26 -7.72 3.69 -2.74
C PHE A 26 -8.23 3.51 -1.30
N ASP A 27 -8.74 2.31 -1.01
CA ASP A 27 -9.16 1.96 0.35
C ASP A 27 -7.94 1.86 1.29
N GLY A 28 -8.18 2.05 2.59
CA GLY A 28 -7.12 2.10 3.61
C GLY A 28 -6.45 3.47 3.78
N GLY A 29 -7.00 4.52 3.16
CA GLY A 29 -6.58 5.91 3.40
C GLY A 29 -5.21 6.27 2.81
N VAL A 30 -4.82 5.59 1.73
CA VAL A 30 -3.58 5.89 1.00
C VAL A 30 -3.86 6.77 -0.21
N THR A 31 -2.91 7.63 -0.54
CA THR A 31 -3.01 8.60 -1.62
C THR A 31 -2.12 8.15 -2.77
N PHE A 32 -2.71 8.02 -3.97
CA PHE A 32 -1.93 7.68 -5.16
C PHE A 32 -0.88 8.75 -5.46
N TYR A 33 0.35 8.31 -5.68
CA TYR A 33 1.43 9.20 -6.09
C TYR A 33 1.72 9.08 -7.59
N ARG A 34 2.17 7.89 -8.04
CA ARG A 34 2.51 7.66 -9.45
C ARG A 34 2.60 6.17 -9.78
N ILE A 35 2.61 5.87 -11.08
CA ILE A 35 3.05 4.58 -11.61
C ILE A 35 4.49 4.72 -12.09
N LYS A 36 5.39 3.88 -11.57
CA LYS A 36 6.82 3.88 -11.90
C LYS A 36 7.24 2.56 -12.53
N ARG A 37 8.01 2.63 -13.62
CA ARG A 37 8.65 1.45 -14.23
C ARG A 37 9.85 0.97 -13.41
N ARG A 38 9.95 -0.33 -13.19
CA ARG A 38 11.09 -0.99 -12.54
C ARG A 38 11.57 -2.13 -13.43
N GLY A 39 12.75 -1.97 -14.05
CA GLY A 39 13.23 -2.93 -15.04
C GLY A 39 12.38 -2.94 -16.31
N ASP A 40 12.37 -4.08 -16.99
CA ASP A 40 11.81 -4.16 -18.34
C ASP A 40 10.29 -4.34 -18.35
N ASP A 41 9.69 -5.06 -17.40
CA ASP A 41 8.30 -5.51 -17.48
C ASP A 41 7.45 -5.25 -16.22
N LEU A 42 7.99 -4.62 -15.18
CA LEU A 42 7.28 -4.34 -13.94
C LEU A 42 6.89 -2.86 -13.82
N GLN A 43 5.60 -2.62 -13.56
CA GLN A 43 5.07 -1.31 -13.16
C GLN A 43 4.71 -1.36 -11.68
N VAL A 44 5.12 -0.33 -10.94
CA VAL A 44 4.91 -0.22 -9.49
C VAL A 44 4.00 0.98 -9.23
N LEU A 45 2.90 0.75 -8.53
CA LEU A 45 2.07 1.82 -7.99
C LEU A 45 2.72 2.31 -6.69
N GLU A 46 3.09 3.58 -6.64
CA GLU A 46 3.62 4.24 -5.46
C GLU A 46 2.53 5.11 -4.83
N PHE A 47 2.52 5.15 -3.49
CA PHE A 47 1.64 5.98 -2.67
C PHE A 47 2.45 7.09 -1.99
N CYS A 48 1.77 8.16 -1.55
CA CYS A 48 2.41 9.27 -0.86
C CYS A 48 2.85 8.91 0.56
N GLU A 49 2.21 7.92 1.19
CA GLU A 49 2.41 7.57 2.58
C GLU A 49 3.71 6.76 2.82
N PRO A 50 4.46 7.07 3.88
CA PRO A 50 5.59 6.26 4.32
C PRO A 50 5.18 4.83 4.64
N GLN A 51 6.01 3.88 4.23
CA GLN A 51 5.84 2.46 4.56
C GLN A 51 6.67 2.14 5.80
N ALA A 52 6.05 1.51 6.80
CA ALA A 52 6.76 1.03 7.97
C ALA A 52 7.51 -0.27 7.65
N PHE A 53 8.75 -0.37 8.14
CA PHE A 53 9.46 -1.64 8.15
C PHE A 53 8.88 -2.54 9.25
N LEU A 54 8.37 -3.71 8.86
CA LEU A 54 7.88 -4.72 9.82
C LEU A 54 9.03 -5.63 10.23
N ASP A 55 9.38 -5.62 11.52
CA ASP A 55 10.40 -6.52 12.07
C ASP A 55 9.92 -7.98 12.17
N ASP A 56 10.87 -8.90 12.36
CA ASP A 56 10.57 -10.34 12.42
C ASP A 56 9.69 -10.72 13.61
N LYS A 57 9.78 -10.01 14.73
CA LYS A 57 8.99 -10.29 15.93
C LYS A 57 7.53 -9.95 15.67
N PHE A 58 7.26 -8.81 15.06
CA PHE A 58 5.94 -8.35 14.66
C PHE A 58 5.34 -9.29 13.60
N ARG A 59 6.09 -9.64 12.55
CA ARG A 59 5.62 -10.57 11.50
C ARG A 59 5.25 -11.95 12.07
N LYS A 60 6.03 -12.47 13.03
CA LYS A 60 5.73 -13.76 13.68
C LYS A 60 4.45 -13.70 14.50
N LYS A 61 4.19 -12.60 15.20
CA LYS A 61 2.95 -12.40 15.96
C LYS A 61 1.75 -12.14 15.05
N ASN A 62 1.96 -11.47 13.92
CA ASN A 62 0.92 -11.02 13.00
C ASN A 62 1.16 -11.54 11.57
N PRO A 63 1.07 -12.86 11.33
CA PRO A 63 1.44 -13.46 10.04
C PRO A 63 0.53 -13.05 8.87
N HIS A 64 -0.61 -12.43 9.18
CA HIS A 64 -1.58 -11.94 8.21
C HIS A 64 -1.32 -10.47 7.80
N ILE A 65 -0.35 -9.78 8.41
CA ILE A 65 0.01 -8.41 8.06
C ILE A 65 1.21 -8.44 7.11
N GLN A 66 1.01 -7.95 5.88
CA GLN A 66 2.04 -7.92 4.84
C GLN A 66 2.80 -6.58 4.78
N VAL A 67 2.09 -5.46 4.99
CA VAL A 67 2.61 -4.09 4.89
C VAL A 67 1.84 -3.18 5.85
N ALA A 68 2.47 -2.11 6.31
CA ALA A 68 1.83 -1.03 7.06
C ALA A 68 2.24 0.32 6.48
N PHE A 69 1.27 1.22 6.35
CA PHE A 69 1.48 2.62 5.99
C PHE A 69 1.32 3.49 7.23
N VAL A 70 2.16 4.53 7.34
CA VAL A 70 2.16 5.46 8.47
C VAL A 70 1.58 6.79 8.00
N ARG A 71 0.77 7.44 8.83
CA ARG A 71 0.31 8.79 8.56
C ARG A 71 1.48 9.78 8.68
N VAL A 72 1.53 10.75 7.77
CA VAL A 72 2.52 11.85 7.79
C VAL A 72 2.04 12.97 8.70
N GLU A 73 1.73 12.63 9.95
CA GLU A 73 1.66 13.64 11.00
C GLU A 73 3.07 13.76 11.59
N ALA A 74 3.50 14.98 11.93
CA ALA A 74 4.85 15.20 12.45
C ALA A 74 5.01 14.41 13.76
N PHE A 75 5.92 13.44 13.76
CA PHE A 75 6.37 12.79 14.98
C PHE A 75 7.47 13.67 15.58
N ASP A 76 7.33 14.03 16.86
CA ASP A 76 8.39 14.77 17.55
C ASP A 76 9.67 13.93 17.56
N GLU A 77 10.82 14.58 17.31
CA GLU A 77 12.10 13.91 17.08
C GLU A 77 12.50 13.06 18.30
N GLY A 78 12.59 11.74 18.11
CA GLY A 78 12.97 10.79 19.17
C GLY A 78 11.81 10.03 19.83
N GLU A 79 10.56 10.26 19.45
CA GLU A 79 9.44 9.47 19.96
C GLU A 79 9.30 8.10 19.26
N MET A 80 9.29 7.03 20.06
CA MET A 80 8.63 5.78 19.67
C MET A 80 7.13 6.06 19.62
N VAL A 81 6.62 6.26 18.41
CA VAL A 81 5.27 6.75 18.14
C VAL A 81 4.19 5.83 18.73
N GLN A 82 4.27 4.51 18.52
CA GLN A 82 3.30 3.56 19.08
C GLN A 82 3.69 2.10 18.84
N GLU A 83 3.53 1.22 19.84
CA GLU A 83 3.32 -0.22 19.63
C GLU A 83 1.81 -0.43 19.42
N MET A 84 1.38 -0.79 18.21
CA MET A 84 -0.04 -0.99 17.90
C MET A 84 -0.40 -2.49 17.87
N ASP A 85 -1.35 -2.88 18.71
CA ASP A 85 -2.06 -4.15 18.58
C ASP A 85 -3.11 -4.00 17.45
N VAL A 86 -2.87 -4.68 16.33
CA VAL A 86 -3.79 -4.67 15.19
C VAL A 86 -4.88 -5.73 15.42
N GLY A 87 -6.07 -5.29 15.80
CA GLY A 87 -7.25 -6.14 15.86
C GLY A 87 -7.89 -6.28 14.48
N ILE A 88 -7.83 -7.48 13.89
CA ILE A 88 -8.59 -7.82 12.69
C ILE A 88 -9.95 -8.40 13.11
N ARG A 89 -11.04 -7.84 12.56
CA ARG A 89 -12.40 -8.38 12.70
C ARG A 89 -12.71 -9.35 11.57
#